data_AF-A0A450WUD4-F1
#
_entry.id   AF-A0A450WUD4-F1
#
_cell.length_a   1.000
_cell.length_b   1.000
_cell.length_c   1.000
_cell.angle_alpha   90.00
_cell.angle_beta   90.00
_cell.angle_gamma   90.00
#
_symmetry.space_group_name_H-M   'P 1'
#
loop_
_entity.id
_entity.type
_entity.pdbx_description
1 polymer ?
#
loop_
_entity_poly.entity_id
_entity_poly.type
_entity_poly.pdbx_seq_one_letter_code
_entity_poly.pdbx_strand_id
1 'polypeptide(L)'
;MIKQTIGELLEEKVVLDIEGIDWYLNLYQPMLRTGGGVATFFREEHREAKVASTGSMNPMTKSFVQGIHDFAKQEKVEIVPFTRGQHKDEVTQERASGEVLRSRRDTLHR
;
A
#
# COMPACT_ATOMS: atom_id res chain seq x y z
N MET A 1 28.27 6.21 -41.88
CA MET A 1 28.24 5.07 -40.95
C MET A 1 27.86 5.60 -39.60
N ILE A 2 26.60 5.44 -39.21
CA ILE A 2 26.03 6.08 -38.02
C ILE A 2 26.63 5.38 -36.79
N LYS A 3 27.40 6.12 -35.98
CA LYS A 3 27.90 5.69 -34.66
C LYS A 3 26.81 5.97 -33.63
N GLN A 4 25.73 5.21 -33.68
CA GLN A 4 24.79 5.20 -32.56
C GLN A 4 25.22 4.08 -31.63
N THR A 5 25.42 4.43 -30.37
CA THR A 5 25.70 3.47 -29.31
C THR A 5 24.40 2.75 -28.93
N ILE A 6 24.52 1.53 -28.42
CA ILE A 6 23.35 0.74 -27.98
C ILE A 6 22.53 1.52 -26.93
N GLY A 7 23.17 2.33 -26.09
CA GLY A 7 22.49 3.18 -25.11
C GLY A 7 21.55 4.21 -25.74
N GLU A 8 22.02 4.95 -26.76
CA GLU A 8 21.22 5.97 -27.46
C GLU A 8 20.02 5.34 -28.21
N LEU A 9 20.19 4.12 -28.74
CA LEU A 9 19.11 3.39 -29.40
C LEU A 9 18.05 2.89 -28.39
N LEU A 10 18.46 2.54 -27.18
CA LEU A 10 17.56 2.08 -26.14
C LEU A 10 16.79 3.23 -25.48
N GLU A 11 17.41 4.40 -25.29
CA GLU A 11 16.74 5.60 -24.77
C GLU A 11 15.55 6.05 -25.64
N GLU A 12 15.66 5.96 -26.96
CA GLU A 12 14.56 6.29 -27.87
C GLU A 12 13.44 5.24 -27.92
N LYS A 13 13.70 4.01 -27.48
CA LYS A 13 12.83 2.84 -27.74
C LYS A 13 12.32 2.14 -26.50
N VAL A 14 12.90 2.42 -25.32
CA VAL A 14 12.56 1.75 -24.07
C VAL A 14 12.19 2.80 -23.04
N VAL A 15 10.90 2.94 -22.78
CA VAL A 15 10.41 3.61 -21.58
C VAL A 15 10.48 2.60 -20.45
N LEU A 16 11.20 2.93 -19.38
CA LEU A 16 11.14 2.16 -18.14
C LEU A 16 9.76 2.40 -17.52
N ASP A 17 8.86 1.43 -17.70
CA ASP A 17 7.57 1.40 -17.02
C ASP A 17 7.71 0.60 -15.72
N ILE A 18 7.49 1.25 -14.59
CA ILE A 18 7.57 0.63 -13.27
C ILE A 18 6.15 0.50 -12.73
N GLU A 19 5.52 -0.65 -12.99
CA GLU A 19 4.28 -1.04 -12.32
C GLU A 19 4.61 -1.66 -10.95
N GLY A 20 4.61 -0.83 -9.92
CA GLY A 20 4.80 -1.25 -8.53
C GLY A 20 3.46 -1.49 -7.85
N ILE A 21 3.03 -2.75 -7.72
CA ILE A 21 1.97 -3.10 -6.77
C ILE A 21 2.63 -3.47 -5.45
N ASP A 22 2.43 -2.63 -4.43
CA ASP A 22 2.79 -2.96 -3.05
C ASP A 22 1.88 -4.10 -2.61
N TRP A 23 2.35 -5.34 -2.80
CA TRP A 23 1.60 -6.49 -2.35
C TRP A 23 2.06 -7.02 -1.01
N TYR A 24 3.26 -6.74 -0.53
CA TYR A 24 3.68 -7.28 0.77
C TYR A 24 4.80 -6.47 1.41
N LEU A 25 4.45 -5.35 2.03
CA LEU A 25 5.16 -4.91 3.24
C LEU A 25 4.83 -5.88 4.39
N ASN A 26 5.31 -7.13 4.29
CA ASN A 26 5.32 -8.03 5.43
C ASN A 26 6.39 -7.50 6.39
N LEU A 27 5.99 -6.59 7.28
CA LEU A 27 6.84 -6.18 8.37
C LEU A 27 7.15 -7.42 9.20
N TYR A 28 8.39 -7.88 9.13
CA TYR A 28 8.84 -9.04 9.89
C TYR A 28 8.91 -8.67 11.37
N GLN A 29 7.98 -9.21 12.17
CA GLN A 29 7.91 -9.02 13.62
C GLN A 29 8.19 -10.36 14.32
N PRO A 30 9.45 -10.65 14.71
CA PRO A 30 9.85 -11.95 15.24
C PRO A 30 9.00 -12.40 16.43
N MET A 31 8.64 -11.45 17.31
CA MET A 31 7.91 -11.71 18.55
C MET A 31 6.45 -12.09 18.33
N LEU A 32 5.83 -11.72 17.21
CA LEU A 32 4.41 -11.99 16.95
C LEU A 32 4.18 -13.24 16.11
N ARG A 33 5.24 -14.01 15.78
CA ARG A 33 5.14 -15.23 14.97
C ARG A 33 4.61 -16.44 15.74
N THR A 34 4.71 -16.44 17.06
CA THR A 34 4.29 -17.56 17.91
C THR A 34 3.24 -17.10 18.92
N GLY A 35 2.33 -17.99 19.29
CA GLY A 35 1.32 -17.67 20.31
C GLY A 35 1.93 -17.25 21.65
N GLY A 36 3.08 -17.83 22.02
CA GLY A 36 3.84 -17.45 23.22
C GLY A 36 4.35 -16.01 23.15
N GLY A 37 4.96 -15.60 22.03
CA GLY A 37 5.46 -14.23 21.88
C GLY A 37 4.34 -13.18 21.81
N VAL A 38 3.19 -13.54 21.21
CA VAL A 38 1.97 -12.70 21.29
C VAL A 38 1.50 -12.56 22.74
N ALA A 39 1.50 -13.64 23.52
CA ALA A 39 1.09 -13.59 24.92
C ALA A 39 2.02 -12.71 25.78
N THR A 40 3.34 -12.84 25.61
CA THR A 40 4.36 -11.99 26.28
C THR A 40 4.17 -10.51 25.93
N PHE A 41 3.95 -10.19 24.65
CA PHE A 41 3.69 -8.81 24.21
C PHE A 41 2.52 -8.16 24.95
N PHE A 42 1.40 -8.89 25.11
CA PHE A 42 0.21 -8.35 25.78
C PHE A 42 0.30 -8.36 27.31
N ARG A 43 0.92 -9.37 27.91
CA ARG A 43 0.89 -9.57 29.36
C ARG A 43 2.04 -8.89 30.09
N GLU A 44 3.24 -8.90 29.51
CA GLU A 44 4.48 -8.59 30.23
C GLU A 44 5.10 -7.27 29.77
N GLU A 45 5.18 -7.03 28.45
CA GLU A 45 6.04 -5.97 27.91
C GLU A 45 5.33 -4.64 27.65
N HIS A 46 4.14 -4.65 27.05
CA HIS A 46 3.60 -3.42 26.45
C HIS A 46 2.19 -3.02 26.88
N ARG A 47 1.43 -3.92 27.51
CA ARG A 47 0.00 -3.69 27.77
C ARG A 47 -0.48 -4.14 29.15
N GLU A 48 0.40 -4.73 29.98
CA GLU A 48 0.11 -5.19 31.35
C GLU A 48 -1.23 -5.95 31.47
N ALA A 49 -1.63 -6.64 30.40
CA ALA A 49 -2.94 -7.26 30.34
C ALA A 49 -2.96 -8.50 31.23
N LYS A 50 -3.96 -8.61 32.13
CA LYS A 50 -4.11 -9.79 33.01
C LYS A 50 -4.28 -11.10 32.24
N VAL A 51 -4.83 -11.04 31.04
CA VAL A 51 -5.03 -12.19 30.15
C VAL A 51 -4.70 -11.79 28.71
N ALA A 52 -3.90 -12.62 28.03
CA ALA A 52 -3.68 -12.51 26.59
C ALA A 52 -4.95 -12.99 25.85
N SER A 53 -5.78 -12.04 25.42
CA SER A 53 -7.01 -12.30 24.67
C SER A 53 -7.03 -11.46 23.40
N THR A 54 -7.61 -12.01 22.33
CA THR A 54 -7.87 -11.28 21.08
C THR A 54 -8.77 -10.06 21.31
N GLY A 55 -9.59 -10.06 22.37
CA GLY A 55 -10.36 -8.89 22.80
C GLY A 55 -9.48 -7.69 23.15
N SER A 56 -8.28 -7.93 23.70
CA SER A 56 -7.32 -6.88 24.05
C SER A 56 -6.65 -6.23 22.82
N MET A 57 -6.69 -6.88 21.66
CA MET A 57 -6.17 -6.34 20.40
C MET A 57 -7.11 -5.28 19.81
N ASN A 58 -8.42 -5.49 19.96
CA ASN A 58 -9.45 -4.72 19.27
C ASN A 58 -9.34 -3.19 19.45
N PRO A 59 -9.10 -2.63 20.67
CA PRO A 59 -8.94 -1.18 20.82
C PRO A 59 -7.72 -0.62 20.09
N MET A 60 -6.60 -1.37 20.11
CA MET A 60 -5.37 -0.94 19.43
C MET A 60 -5.53 -0.99 17.92
N THR A 61 -6.11 -2.08 17.40
CA THR A 61 -6.37 -2.22 15.97
C THR A 61 -7.28 -1.10 15.46
N LYS A 62 -8.35 -0.77 16.19
CA LYS A 62 -9.25 0.32 15.83
C LYS A 62 -8.54 1.68 15.84
N SER A 63 -7.73 1.96 16.86
CA SER A 63 -6.95 3.20 16.93
C SER A 63 -5.96 3.33 15.76
N PHE A 64 -5.28 2.23 15.42
CA PHE A 64 -4.35 2.19 14.28
C PHE A 64 -5.07 2.43 12.94
N VAL A 65 -6.19 1.74 12.70
CA VAL A 65 -7.01 1.94 11.49
C VAL A 65 -7.53 3.38 11.41
N GLN A 66 -7.95 3.96 12.54
CA GLN A 66 -8.36 5.35 12.59
C GLN A 66 -7.21 6.30 12.21
N GLY A 67 -6.00 6.05 12.71
CA GLY A 67 -4.81 6.82 12.33
C GLY A 67 -4.50 6.78 10.84
N ILE A 68 -4.71 5.63 10.17
CA ILE A 68 -4.59 5.53 8.70
C ILE A 68 -5.63 6.43 8.02
N HIS A 69 -6.88 6.40 8.46
CA HIS A 69 -7.93 7.25 7.90
C HIS A 69 -7.65 8.74 8.11
N ASP A 70 -7.14 9.11 9.28
CA ASP A 70 -6.84 10.51 9.61
C ASP A 70 -5.65 11.02 8.78
N PHE A 71 -4.60 10.21 8.65
CA PHE A 71 -3.47 10.48 7.76
C PHE A 71 -3.93 10.67 6.31
N ALA A 72 -4.74 9.74 5.79
CA ALA A 72 -5.24 9.82 4.42
C ALA A 72 -6.08 11.08 4.18
N LYS A 73 -6.92 11.48 5.15
CA LYS A 73 -7.66 12.74 5.09
C LYS A 73 -6.73 13.95 5.05
N GLN A 74 -5.72 13.97 5.91
CA GLN A 74 -4.76 15.07 6.01
C GLN A 74 -3.96 15.25 4.72
N GLU A 75 -3.43 14.15 4.18
CA GLU A 75 -2.59 14.14 2.98
C GLU A 75 -3.41 14.06 1.67
N LYS A 76 -4.75 14.07 1.78
CA LYS A 76 -5.69 13.97 0.65
C LYS A 76 -5.46 12.74 -0.21
N VAL A 77 -5.07 11.63 0.42
CA VAL A 77 -4.92 10.32 -0.22
C VAL A 77 -6.29 9.65 -0.29
N GLU A 78 -6.70 9.25 -1.49
CA GLU A 78 -7.94 8.50 -1.66
C GLU A 78 -7.82 7.08 -1.09
N ILE A 79 -8.73 6.70 -0.20
CA ILE A 79 -8.87 5.32 0.26
C ILE A 79 -9.98 4.64 -0.55
N VAL A 80 -9.61 3.61 -1.31
CA VAL A 80 -10.54 2.84 -2.13
C VAL A 80 -10.94 1.56 -1.40
N PRO A 81 -12.22 1.39 -1.01
CA PRO A 81 -12.69 0.13 -0.45
C PRO A 81 -12.85 -0.92 -1.54
N PHE A 82 -12.47 -2.16 -1.24
CA PHE A 82 -12.66 -3.31 -2.13
C PHE A 82 -13.89 -4.10 -1.68
N THR A 83 -14.75 -4.45 -2.63
CA THR A 83 -15.82 -5.42 -2.40
C THR A 83 -15.29 -6.84 -2.49
N ARG A 84 -16.00 -7.80 -1.88
CA ARG A 84 -15.63 -9.22 -1.95
C ARG A 84 -15.51 -9.66 -3.42
N GLY A 85 -14.37 -10.26 -3.76
CA GLY A 85 -14.09 -10.77 -5.12
C GLY A 85 -13.46 -9.76 -6.08
N GLN A 86 -13.25 -8.50 -5.67
CA GLN A 86 -12.47 -7.55 -6.47
C GLN A 86 -10.97 -7.79 -6.31
N HIS A 87 -10.26 -7.83 -7.43
CA HIS A 87 -8.80 -7.85 -7.46
C HIS A 87 -8.25 -6.43 -7.43
N LYS A 88 -7.19 -6.23 -6.64
CA LYS A 88 -6.53 -4.93 -6.48
C LYS A 88 -6.03 -4.39 -7.82
N ASP A 89 -5.47 -5.26 -8.66
CA ASP A 89 -4.82 -4.89 -9.91
C ASP A 89 -5.83 -4.37 -10.93
N GLU A 90 -6.96 -5.06 -11.06
CA GLU A 90 -8.06 -4.67 -11.97
C GLU A 90 -8.62 -3.29 -11.60
N VAL A 91 -8.88 -3.06 -10.31
CA VAL A 91 -9.38 -1.76 -9.80
C VAL A 91 -8.34 -0.65 -10.00
N THR A 92 -7.06 -0.97 -9.85
CA THR A 92 -5.97 -0.01 -10.05
C THR A 92 -5.87 0.39 -11.53
N GLN A 93 -5.92 -0.59 -12.45
CA GLN A 93 -5.86 -0.33 -13.89
C GLN A 93 -7.05 0.49 -14.39
N GLU A 94 -8.26 0.19 -13.90
CA GLU A 94 -9.47 0.98 -14.25
C GLU A 94 -9.29 2.45 -13.86
N ARG A 95 -8.80 2.71 -12.64
CA ARG A 95 -8.62 4.06 -12.11
C ARG A 95 -7.49 4.82 -12.80
N ALA A 96 -6.34 4.18 -13.00
CA ALA A 96 -5.20 4.77 -13.71
C ALA A 96 -5.59 5.15 -15.15
N SER A 97 -6.33 4.28 -15.84
CA SER A 97 -6.84 4.57 -17.20
C SER A 97 -7.75 5.81 -17.21
N GLY A 98 -8.61 5.96 -16.20
CA GLY A 98 -9.48 7.12 -16.05
C GLY A 98 -8.73 8.44 -15.78
N GLU A 99 -7.66 8.41 -14.99
CA GLU A 99 -6.81 9.58 -14.71
C GLU A 99 -5.99 10.00 -15.93
N VAL A 100 -5.40 9.04 -16.66
CA VAL A 100 -4.66 9.29 -17.90
C VAL A 100 -5.56 9.98 -18.94
N LEU A 101 -6.83 9.57 -19.04
CA LEU A 101 -7.80 10.17 -19.96
C LEU A 101 -8.23 11.59 -19.56
N ARG A 102 -8.26 11.92 -18.26
CA ARG A 102 -8.52 13.30 -17.79
C ARG A 102 -7.31 14.20 -18.03
N SER A 103 -6.12 13.73 -17.70
CA SER A 103 -4.86 14.47 -17.92
C SER A 103 -4.65 14.86 -19.40
N ARG A 104 -4.93 13.94 -20.33
CA ARG A 104 -4.87 14.21 -21.79
C ARG A 104 -5.87 15.26 -22.27
N ARG A 105 -7.04 15.37 -21.63
CA ARG A 105 -8.08 16.33 -22.02
C ARG A 105 -7.72 17.75 -21.59
N ASP A 106 -7.08 17.89 -20.42
CA ASP A 106 -6.61 19.17 -19.90
C ASP A 106 -5.39 19.72 -20.66
N THR A 107 -4.56 18.85 -21.26
CA THR A 107 -3.45 19.26 -22.12
C THR A 107 -3.87 19.70 -23.52
N LEU A 108 -5.04 19.27 -24.01
CA LEU A 108 -5.56 19.62 -25.34
C LEU A 108 -6.34 20.96 -25.36
N HIS A 109 -6.66 21.52 -24.20
CA HIS A 109 -7.38 22.80 -24.06
C HIS A 109 -6.50 23.95 -23.56
N ARG A 110 -5.18 23.81 -23.63
CA ARG A 110 -4.20 24.85 -23.30
C ARG A 110 -3.34 25.18 -24.51
#